data_AF-A0A1J5K9G3-F1
#
_entry.id   AF-A0A1J5K9G3-F1
#
_cell.length_a   1.000
_cell.length_b   1.000
_cell.length_c   1.000
_cell.angle_alpha   90.00
_cell.angle_beta   90.00
_cell.angle_gamma   90.00
#
_symmetry.space_group_name_H-M   'P 1'
#
loop_
_entity.id
_entity.type
_entity.pdbx_description
1 polymer ?
#
loop_
_entity_poly.entity_id
_entity_poly.type
_entity_poly.pdbx_seq_one_letter_code
_entity_poly.pdbx_strand_id
1 'polypeptide(L)'
;MVKSFLKKREAEIRKVLVYTLGLNLFVALIKIIAGHEFHFLSLSSSGLESLFDGSSNIVSLIAITLAAKPGDKKHNYGHHKHETLGSIFISGLLFTSALQLAFEYKEVILENKIITGEFGVIPVATILISMAVSFFVSTYEKREGERLKSSLLLADSAHTYGDLILSVGVLFSIICSYFGWYWPDIIIGICIILFLIYMAVSILRQNLDDLLDSSPEMQEQVLKEIESLPDVYNVHHFRARGNANWMQVDFHMLLTPDLSLVEAHELSHKAEDILKDHLRDYCNHVDVTIHIEPYEKEHVDP
;
A
#
# COMPACT_ATOMS: atom_id res chain seq x y z
N MET A 1 23.15 9.08 -8.29
CA MET A 1 22.99 8.16 -7.13
C MET A 1 21.54 7.71 -6.97
N VAL A 2 20.58 8.64 -6.92
CA VAL A 2 19.12 8.42 -6.79
C VAL A 2 18.53 7.38 -7.76
N LYS A 3 18.86 7.48 -9.07
CA LYS A 3 18.38 6.54 -10.09
C LYS A 3 18.84 5.08 -9.87
N SER A 4 20.03 4.88 -9.29
CA SER A 4 20.54 3.54 -8.94
C SER A 4 19.88 3.02 -7.66
N PHE A 5 19.63 3.94 -6.73
CA PHE A 5 18.69 3.88 -5.62
C PHE A 5 17.42 3.09 -5.91
N LEU A 6 16.55 3.80 -6.61
CA LEU A 6 15.20 3.41 -6.98
C LEU A 6 15.23 2.09 -7.74
N LYS A 7 16.07 1.97 -8.77
CA LYS A 7 16.21 0.73 -9.52
C LYS A 7 16.55 -0.51 -8.65
N LYS A 8 17.27 -0.35 -7.54
CA LYS A 8 17.54 -1.43 -6.59
C LYS A 8 16.32 -1.73 -5.72
N ARG A 9 15.64 -0.71 -5.18
CA ARG A 9 14.39 -0.86 -4.40
C ARG A 9 13.31 -1.56 -5.22
N GLU A 10 13.00 -1.07 -6.41
CA GLU A 10 12.01 -1.68 -7.30
C GLU A 10 12.37 -3.12 -7.67
N ALA A 11 13.66 -3.45 -7.79
CA ALA A 11 14.10 -4.83 -8.00
C ALA A 11 13.90 -5.73 -6.76
N GLU A 12 14.05 -5.19 -5.54
CA GLU A 12 13.72 -5.91 -4.31
C GLU A 12 12.21 -6.14 -4.18
N ILE A 13 11.38 -5.11 -4.44
CA ILE A 13 9.92 -5.24 -4.47
C ILE A 13 9.48 -6.30 -5.47
N ARG A 14 10.03 -6.27 -6.68
CA ARG A 14 9.72 -7.28 -7.71
C ARG A 14 10.12 -8.68 -7.26
N LYS A 15 11.24 -8.86 -6.54
CA LYS A 15 11.61 -10.17 -5.99
C LYS A 15 10.57 -10.66 -5.00
N VAL A 16 10.13 -9.80 -4.07
CA VAL A 16 9.08 -10.13 -3.09
C VAL A 16 7.82 -10.59 -3.82
N LEU A 17 7.31 -9.80 -4.76
CA LEU A 17 6.11 -10.12 -5.54
C LEU A 17 6.23 -11.42 -6.35
N VAL A 18 7.38 -11.73 -6.93
CA VAL A 18 7.59 -12.99 -7.66
C VAL A 18 7.57 -14.18 -6.69
N TYR A 19 8.18 -14.05 -5.51
CA TYR A 19 8.16 -15.11 -4.50
C TYR A 19 6.74 -15.34 -3.97
N THR A 20 5.99 -14.28 -3.69
CA THR A 20 4.63 -14.39 -3.15
C THR A 20 3.63 -14.87 -4.19
N LEU A 21 3.75 -14.43 -5.45
CA LEU A 21 3.02 -15.03 -6.58
C LEU A 21 3.27 -16.55 -6.68
N GLY A 22 4.52 -17.00 -6.57
CA GLY A 22 4.85 -18.42 -6.59
C GLY A 22 4.17 -19.22 -5.48
N LEU A 23 4.11 -18.67 -4.27
CA LEU A 23 3.42 -19.27 -3.13
C LEU A 23 1.90 -19.30 -3.31
N ASN A 24 1.30 -18.21 -3.78
CA ASN A 24 -0.14 -18.13 -4.02
C ASN A 24 -0.58 -19.10 -5.12
N LEU A 25 0.18 -19.19 -6.22
CA LEU A 25 -0.08 -20.17 -7.29
C LEU A 25 0.09 -21.61 -6.79
N PHE A 26 1.05 -21.88 -5.91
CA PHE A 26 1.23 -23.19 -5.31
C PHE A 26 0.03 -23.59 -4.44
N VAL A 27 -0.48 -22.69 -3.60
CA VAL A 27 -1.70 -22.92 -2.81
C VAL A 27 -2.90 -23.18 -3.70
N ALA A 28 -3.09 -22.36 -4.74
CA ALA A 28 -4.19 -22.51 -5.67
C ALA A 28 -4.15 -23.87 -6.39
N LEU A 29 -2.97 -24.32 -6.84
CA LEU A 29 -2.79 -25.64 -7.44
C LEU A 29 -3.13 -26.77 -6.47
N ILE A 30 -2.70 -26.69 -5.21
CA ILE A 30 -3.06 -27.69 -4.19
C ILE A 30 -4.58 -27.78 -4.02
N LYS A 31 -5.26 -26.63 -3.91
CA LYS A 31 -6.73 -26.58 -3.78
C LYS A 31 -7.43 -27.21 -4.98
N ILE A 32 -6.99 -26.89 -6.20
CA ILE A 32 -7.60 -27.44 -7.42
C ILE A 32 -7.39 -28.95 -7.53
N ILE A 33 -6.16 -29.43 -7.32
CA ILE A 33 -5.85 -30.86 -7.40
C ILE A 33 -6.62 -31.63 -6.32
N ALA A 34 -6.61 -31.16 -5.07
CA ALA A 34 -7.37 -31.78 -4.00
C ALA A 34 -8.88 -31.73 -4.26
N GLY A 35 -9.41 -30.63 -4.79
CA GLY A 35 -10.82 -30.52 -5.17
C GLY A 35 -11.20 -31.52 -6.25
N HIS A 36 -10.35 -31.73 -7.24
CA HIS A 36 -10.58 -32.69 -8.33
C HIS A 36 -10.49 -34.15 -7.87
N GLU A 37 -9.39 -34.53 -7.20
CA GLU A 37 -9.13 -35.91 -6.76
C GLU A 37 -10.13 -36.40 -5.71
N PHE A 38 -10.60 -35.50 -4.85
CA PHE A 38 -11.54 -35.85 -3.78
C PHE A 38 -12.99 -35.43 -4.12
N HIS A 39 -13.24 -34.99 -5.35
CA HIS A 39 -14.55 -34.59 -5.87
C HIS A 39 -15.27 -33.49 -5.06
N PHE A 40 -14.52 -32.66 -4.34
CA PHE A 40 -15.05 -31.52 -3.60
C PHE A 40 -15.17 -30.30 -4.51
N LEU A 41 -16.39 -30.05 -5.01
CA LEU A 41 -16.68 -28.91 -5.87
C LEU A 41 -16.37 -27.57 -5.19
N SER A 42 -16.66 -27.46 -3.88
CA SER A 42 -16.36 -26.27 -3.07
C SER A 42 -14.86 -25.96 -3.02
N LEU A 43 -14.03 -27.01 -2.88
CA LEU A 43 -12.57 -26.86 -2.81
C LEU A 43 -11.97 -26.50 -4.18
N SER A 44 -12.49 -27.10 -5.26
CA SER A 44 -12.07 -26.73 -6.62
C SER A 44 -12.45 -25.29 -6.95
N SER A 45 -13.62 -24.82 -6.53
CA SER A 45 -14.06 -23.43 -6.72
C SER A 45 -13.16 -22.46 -5.94
N SER A 46 -12.86 -22.76 -4.68
CA SER A 46 -11.92 -21.96 -3.87
C SER A 46 -10.50 -21.95 -4.46
N GLY A 47 -10.09 -23.03 -5.13
CA GLY A 47 -8.82 -23.07 -5.85
C GLY A 47 -8.78 -22.15 -7.07
N LEU A 48 -9.89 -22.05 -7.83
CA LEU A 48 -10.01 -21.09 -8.93
C LEU A 48 -10.03 -19.65 -8.43
N GLU A 49 -10.72 -19.38 -7.33
CA GLU A 49 -10.72 -18.08 -6.66
C GLU A 49 -9.29 -17.66 -6.28
N SER A 50 -8.53 -18.54 -5.63
CA SER A 50 -7.11 -18.26 -5.32
C SER A 50 -6.21 -18.09 -6.56
N LEU A 51 -6.57 -18.66 -7.72
CA LEU A 51 -5.89 -18.33 -8.98
C LEU A 51 -6.22 -16.91 -9.45
N PHE A 52 -7.49 -16.48 -9.32
CA PHE A 52 -7.90 -15.12 -9.63
C PHE A 52 -7.29 -14.12 -8.65
N ASP A 53 -7.09 -14.45 -7.39
CA ASP A 53 -6.38 -13.60 -6.43
C ASP A 53 -4.92 -13.38 -6.87
N GLY A 54 -4.30 -14.37 -7.52
CA GLY A 54 -2.99 -14.21 -8.17
C GLY A 54 -2.95 -13.11 -9.24
N SER A 55 -4.10 -12.63 -9.74
CA SER A 55 -4.17 -11.47 -10.62
C SER A 55 -3.73 -10.18 -9.93
N SER A 56 -3.95 -10.04 -8.61
CA SER A 56 -3.48 -8.91 -7.82
C SER A 56 -1.95 -8.84 -7.86
N ASN A 57 -1.25 -9.97 -7.61
CA ASN A 57 0.20 -10.04 -7.71
C ASN A 57 0.71 -9.71 -9.13
N ILE A 58 -0.01 -10.14 -10.19
CA ILE A 58 0.33 -9.78 -11.58
C ILE A 58 0.20 -8.28 -11.80
N VAL A 59 -0.88 -7.66 -11.32
CA VAL A 59 -1.07 -6.22 -11.38
C VAL A 59 0.04 -5.51 -10.61
N SER A 60 0.39 -5.97 -9.41
CA SER A 60 1.51 -5.46 -8.61
C SER A 60 2.83 -5.53 -9.39
N LEU A 61 3.11 -6.65 -10.07
CA LEU A 61 4.30 -6.81 -10.90
C LEU A 61 4.33 -5.85 -12.09
N ILE A 62 3.18 -5.62 -12.73
CA ILE A 62 3.07 -4.65 -13.83
C ILE A 62 3.27 -3.23 -13.29
N ALA A 63 2.59 -2.87 -12.21
CA ALA A 63 2.65 -1.56 -11.58
C ALA A 63 4.09 -1.20 -11.18
N ILE A 64 4.81 -2.10 -10.50
CA ILE A 64 6.20 -1.86 -10.10
C ILE A 64 7.15 -1.80 -11.30
N THR A 65 6.88 -2.59 -12.35
CA THR A 65 7.69 -2.57 -13.58
C THR A 65 7.54 -1.25 -14.33
N LEU A 66 6.33 -0.68 -14.34
CA LEU A 66 6.08 0.65 -14.88
C LEU A 66 6.68 1.74 -13.99
N ALA A 67 6.56 1.61 -12.67
CA ALA A 67 7.12 2.55 -11.70
C ALA A 67 8.66 2.63 -11.74
N ALA A 68 9.32 1.51 -12.06
CA ALA A 68 10.78 1.42 -12.18
C ALA A 68 11.36 2.16 -13.40
N LYS A 69 10.52 2.66 -14.31
CA LYS A 69 10.99 3.40 -15.49
C LYS A 69 11.50 4.78 -15.07
N PRO A 70 12.73 5.16 -15.48
CA PRO A 70 13.27 6.49 -15.18
C PRO A 70 12.44 7.57 -15.88
N GLY A 71 12.67 8.83 -15.49
CA GLY A 71 12.09 9.99 -16.18
C GLY A 71 12.41 10.00 -17.67
N ASP A 72 11.40 10.33 -18.46
CA ASP A 72 11.47 10.51 -19.90
C ASP A 72 11.01 11.92 -20.29
N LYS A 73 11.01 12.24 -21.59
CA LYS A 73 10.65 13.59 -22.08
C LYS A 73 9.19 13.98 -21.78
N LYS A 74 8.29 13.02 -21.56
CA LYS A 74 6.88 13.26 -21.22
C LYS A 74 6.67 13.26 -19.70
N HIS A 75 7.51 12.53 -18.96
CA HIS A 75 7.43 12.34 -17.51
C HIS A 75 8.79 12.69 -16.87
N ASN A 76 9.08 13.98 -16.74
CA ASN A 76 10.37 14.48 -16.25
C ASN A 76 10.70 13.99 -14.81
N TYR A 77 9.67 13.81 -13.98
CA TYR A 77 9.79 13.33 -12.59
C TYR A 77 9.80 11.79 -12.47
N GLY A 78 9.75 11.07 -13.59
CA GLY A 78 9.70 9.60 -13.55
C GLY A 78 8.28 9.05 -13.49
N HIS A 79 8.22 7.73 -13.30
CA HIS A 79 6.99 6.95 -13.37
C HIS A 79 6.51 6.48 -11.99
N HIS A 80 7.03 7.03 -10.90
CA HIS A 80 6.81 6.55 -9.53
C HIS A 80 5.33 6.51 -9.11
N LYS A 81 4.47 7.40 -9.64
CA LYS A 81 3.02 7.38 -9.40
C LYS A 81 2.32 6.09 -9.88
N HIS A 82 2.94 5.27 -10.73
CA HIS A 82 2.39 3.96 -11.12
C HIS A 82 2.32 2.98 -9.95
N GLU A 83 3.19 3.12 -8.95
CA GLU A 83 3.11 2.32 -7.72
C GLU A 83 1.83 2.66 -6.95
N THR A 84 1.58 3.95 -6.72
CA THR A 84 0.36 4.46 -6.08
C THR A 84 -0.91 4.07 -6.85
N LEU A 85 -0.89 4.16 -8.19
CA LEU A 85 -2.01 3.70 -9.02
C LEU A 85 -2.27 2.20 -8.90
N GLY A 86 -1.21 1.39 -8.81
CA GLY A 86 -1.31 -0.04 -8.55
C GLY A 86 -1.95 -0.33 -7.19
N SER A 87 -1.54 0.37 -6.14
CA SER A 87 -2.12 0.24 -4.80
C SER A 87 -3.62 0.59 -4.77
N ILE A 88 -4.03 1.64 -5.47
CA ILE A 88 -5.45 2.00 -5.62
C ILE A 88 -6.22 0.92 -6.37
N PHE A 89 -5.63 0.34 -7.42
CA PHE A 89 -6.25 -0.75 -8.15
C PHE A 89 -6.48 -1.98 -7.26
N ILE A 90 -5.48 -2.37 -6.46
CA ILE A 90 -5.60 -3.47 -5.48
C ILE A 90 -6.66 -3.16 -4.44
N SER A 91 -6.71 -1.92 -3.93
CA SER A 91 -7.79 -1.48 -3.05
C SER A 91 -9.17 -1.62 -3.71
N GLY A 92 -9.27 -1.38 -5.02
CA GLY A 92 -10.49 -1.60 -5.80
C GLY A 92 -10.86 -3.09 -5.87
N LEU A 93 -9.89 -3.97 -6.13
CA LEU A 93 -10.10 -5.43 -6.11
C LEU A 93 -10.60 -5.90 -4.74
N LEU A 94 -9.94 -5.47 -3.67
CA LEU A 94 -10.33 -5.80 -2.29
C LEU A 94 -11.76 -5.34 -1.98
N PHE A 95 -12.13 -4.14 -2.43
CA PHE A 95 -13.50 -3.64 -2.29
C PHE A 95 -14.50 -4.47 -3.10
N THR A 96 -14.16 -4.89 -4.32
CA THR A 96 -15.02 -5.77 -5.11
C THR A 96 -15.21 -7.14 -4.47
N SER A 97 -14.17 -7.74 -3.88
CA SER A 97 -14.28 -8.99 -3.13
C SER A 97 -15.19 -8.84 -1.91
N ALA A 98 -15.09 -7.72 -1.19
CA ALA A 98 -15.98 -7.44 -0.05
C ALA A 98 -17.46 -7.30 -0.48
N LEU A 99 -17.72 -6.66 -1.63
CA LEU A 99 -19.06 -6.54 -2.19
C LEU A 99 -19.61 -7.90 -2.66
N GLN A 100 -18.79 -8.70 -3.34
CA GLN A 100 -19.18 -10.04 -3.76
C GLN A 100 -19.59 -10.88 -2.55
N LEU A 101 -18.77 -10.89 -1.50
CA LEU A 101 -19.07 -11.60 -0.26
C LEU A 101 -20.37 -11.09 0.39
N ALA A 102 -20.62 -9.77 0.35
CA ALA A 102 -21.86 -9.20 0.86
C ALA A 102 -23.10 -9.65 0.07
N PHE A 103 -22.99 -9.82 -1.26
CA PHE A 103 -24.07 -10.37 -2.08
C PHE A 103 -24.32 -11.85 -1.76
N GLU A 104 -23.26 -12.65 -1.59
CA GLU A 104 -23.38 -14.06 -1.20
C GLU A 104 -24.08 -14.21 0.16
N TYR A 105 -23.67 -13.45 1.18
CA TYR A 105 -24.33 -13.48 2.49
C TYR A 105 -25.79 -12.98 2.45
N LYS A 106 -26.10 -12.01 1.58
CA LYS A 106 -27.49 -11.56 1.37
C LYS A 106 -28.36 -12.69 0.83
N GLU A 107 -27.88 -13.45 -0.15
CA GLU A 107 -28.61 -14.61 -0.69
C GLU A 107 -28.80 -15.70 0.36
N VAL A 108 -27.78 -16.01 1.14
CA VAL A 108 -27.84 -16.98 2.26
C VAL A 108 -28.93 -16.59 3.27
N ILE A 109 -28.98 -15.32 3.67
CA ILE A 109 -29.97 -14.80 4.64
C ILE A 109 -31.39 -14.84 4.07
N LEU A 110 -31.58 -14.46 2.79
CA LEU A 110 -32.90 -14.38 2.16
C LEU A 110 -33.47 -15.77 1.80
N GLU A 111 -32.63 -16.68 1.34
CA GLU A 111 -33.05 -18.01 0.91
C GLU A 111 -33.00 -19.06 2.03
N ASN A 112 -32.53 -18.68 3.22
CA ASN A 112 -32.37 -19.55 4.39
C ASN A 112 -31.57 -20.83 4.05
N LYS A 113 -30.66 -20.73 3.09
CA LYS A 113 -29.81 -21.84 2.64
C LYS A 113 -28.79 -22.14 3.73
N ILE A 114 -28.93 -23.29 4.37
CA ILE A 114 -27.87 -23.82 5.24
C ILE A 114 -26.74 -24.26 4.31
N ILE A 115 -25.59 -23.58 4.39
CA ILE A 115 -24.36 -24.04 3.75
C ILE A 115 -23.95 -25.31 4.48
N THR A 116 -24.35 -26.45 3.92
CA THR A 116 -23.90 -27.76 4.37
C THR A 116 -22.57 -28.03 3.68
N GLY A 117 -21.47 -27.64 4.34
CA GLY A 117 -20.15 -28.05 3.90
C GLY A 117 -20.03 -29.57 4.04
N GLU A 118 -19.64 -30.26 2.98
CA GLU A 118 -19.26 -31.67 3.07
C GLU A 118 -18.06 -31.80 4.03
N PHE A 119 -18.30 -32.43 5.18
CA PHE A 119 -17.29 -32.64 6.20
C PHE A 119 -16.25 -33.65 5.71
N GLY A 120 -15.00 -33.22 5.60
CA GLY A 120 -13.87 -34.09 5.27
C GLY A 120 -12.58 -33.60 5.91
N VAL A 121 -11.74 -34.55 6.34
CA VAL A 121 -10.40 -34.26 6.87
C VAL A 121 -9.57 -33.47 5.84
N ILE A 122 -9.81 -33.73 4.55
CA ILE A 122 -9.03 -33.19 3.45
C ILE A 122 -9.33 -31.70 3.20
N PRO A 123 -10.60 -31.25 3.02
CA PRO A 123 -10.94 -29.82 2.93
C PRO A 123 -10.43 -29.00 4.11
N VAL A 124 -10.55 -29.53 5.34
CA VAL A 124 -10.05 -28.85 6.55
C VAL A 124 -8.54 -28.73 6.52
N ALA A 125 -7.83 -29.79 6.16
CA ALA A 125 -6.37 -29.77 6.03
C ALA A 125 -5.89 -28.76 4.99
N THR A 126 -6.55 -28.67 3.82
CA THR A 126 -6.14 -27.72 2.78
C THR A 126 -6.53 -26.27 3.12
N ILE A 127 -7.63 -26.02 3.84
CA ILE A 127 -7.90 -24.69 4.44
C ILE A 127 -6.79 -24.30 5.41
N LEU A 128 -6.39 -25.19 6.33
CA LEU A 128 -5.33 -24.91 7.30
C LEU A 128 -3.97 -24.64 6.63
N ILE A 129 -3.62 -25.41 5.60
CA ILE A 129 -2.39 -25.18 4.81
C ILE A 129 -2.46 -23.81 4.12
N SER A 130 -3.60 -23.49 3.50
CA SER A 130 -3.80 -22.20 2.81
C SER A 130 -3.66 -21.04 3.79
N MET A 131 -4.28 -21.14 4.98
CA MET A 131 -4.16 -20.15 6.04
C MET A 131 -2.70 -19.97 6.50
N ALA A 132 -1.95 -21.06 6.66
CA ALA A 132 -0.54 -20.97 7.05
C ALA A 132 0.30 -20.23 6.00
N VAL A 133 0.05 -20.50 4.71
CA VAL A 133 0.74 -19.81 3.61
C VAL A 133 0.31 -18.35 3.52
N SER A 134 -0.99 -18.04 3.55
CA SER A 134 -1.49 -16.67 3.52
C SER A 134 -0.97 -15.84 4.70
N PHE A 135 -0.90 -16.42 5.91
CA PHE A 135 -0.29 -15.75 7.06
C PHE A 135 1.20 -15.44 6.86
N PHE A 136 1.95 -16.40 6.30
CA PHE A 136 3.36 -16.18 5.99
C PHE A 136 3.54 -15.10 4.92
N VAL A 137 2.78 -15.18 3.82
CA VAL A 137 2.82 -14.22 2.70
C VAL A 137 2.45 -12.83 3.19
N SER A 138 1.32 -12.67 3.88
CA SER A 138 0.86 -11.37 4.37
C SER A 138 1.88 -10.73 5.31
N THR A 139 2.47 -11.51 6.22
CA THR A 139 3.47 -11.02 7.18
C THR A 139 4.77 -10.65 6.48
N TYR A 140 5.21 -11.44 5.51
CA TYR A 140 6.41 -11.17 4.73
C TYR A 140 6.25 -9.90 3.89
N GLU A 141 5.14 -9.77 3.15
CA GLU A 141 4.84 -8.58 2.34
C GLU A 141 4.69 -7.33 3.20
N LYS A 142 4.05 -7.43 4.37
CA LYS A 142 3.94 -6.30 5.30
C LYS A 142 5.32 -5.82 5.74
N ARG A 143 6.18 -6.75 6.18
CA ARG A 143 7.53 -6.43 6.66
C ARG A 143 8.37 -5.80 5.56
N GLU A 144 8.34 -6.36 4.35
CA GLU A 144 9.10 -5.81 3.22
C GLU A 144 8.48 -4.51 2.70
N GLY A 145 7.16 -4.34 2.78
CA GLY A 145 6.44 -3.11 2.45
C GLY A 145 6.81 -1.96 3.39
N GLU A 146 6.89 -2.21 4.69
CA GLU A 146 7.39 -1.25 5.68
C GLU A 146 8.88 -0.95 5.46
N ARG A 147 9.72 -1.98 5.28
CA ARG A 147 11.17 -1.82 5.04
C ARG A 147 11.48 -0.99 3.78
N LEU A 148 10.72 -1.21 2.72
CA LEU A 148 10.93 -0.57 1.42
C LEU A 148 10.08 0.69 1.23
N LYS A 149 9.24 1.05 2.20
CA LYS A 149 8.21 2.11 2.10
C LYS A 149 7.41 1.97 0.81
N SER A 150 6.83 0.79 0.58
CA SER A 150 6.06 0.45 -0.62
C SER A 150 4.58 0.33 -0.29
N SER A 151 3.79 1.32 -0.71
CA SER A 151 2.34 1.27 -0.55
C SER A 151 1.72 0.11 -1.32
N LEU A 152 2.37 -0.31 -2.42
CA LEU A 152 1.95 -1.44 -3.23
C LEU A 152 2.08 -2.77 -2.48
N LEU A 153 3.23 -3.03 -1.84
CA LEU A 153 3.40 -4.23 -1.01
C LEU A 153 2.48 -4.24 0.21
N LEU A 154 2.23 -3.06 0.81
CA LEU A 154 1.29 -2.94 1.91
C LEU A 154 -0.16 -3.24 1.47
N ALA A 155 -0.54 -2.80 0.26
CA ALA A 155 -1.83 -3.11 -0.33
C ALA A 155 -1.98 -4.62 -0.66
N ASP A 156 -0.96 -5.24 -1.26
CA ASP A 156 -0.92 -6.69 -1.56
C ASP A 156 -1.03 -7.52 -0.27
N SER A 157 -0.26 -7.13 0.75
CA SER A 157 -0.29 -7.73 2.09
C SER A 157 -1.67 -7.66 2.73
N ALA A 158 -2.33 -6.50 2.65
CA ALA A 158 -3.66 -6.29 3.19
C ALA A 158 -4.72 -7.13 2.47
N HIS A 159 -4.59 -7.30 1.15
CA HIS A 159 -5.45 -8.19 0.37
C HIS A 159 -5.30 -9.65 0.84
N THR A 160 -4.06 -10.16 0.90
CA THR A 160 -3.80 -11.53 1.37
C THR A 160 -4.19 -11.74 2.84
N TYR A 161 -4.04 -10.71 3.69
CA TYR A 161 -4.53 -10.75 5.07
C TYR A 161 -6.06 -10.82 5.14
N GLY A 162 -6.76 -10.13 4.24
CA GLY A 162 -8.21 -10.25 4.08
C GLY A 162 -8.63 -11.70 3.81
N ASP A 163 -7.94 -12.39 2.91
CA ASP A 163 -8.21 -13.80 2.57
C ASP A 163 -7.94 -14.75 3.74
N LEU A 164 -6.91 -14.45 4.55
CA LEU A 164 -6.64 -15.17 5.78
C LEU A 164 -7.81 -15.04 6.76
N ILE A 165 -8.29 -13.82 6.99
CA ILE A 165 -9.41 -13.54 7.90
C ILE A 165 -10.70 -14.20 7.40
N LEU A 166 -10.94 -14.17 6.08
CA LEU A 166 -12.05 -14.88 5.46
C LEU A 166 -11.96 -16.39 5.72
N SER A 167 -10.78 -16.99 5.52
CA SER A 167 -10.53 -18.42 5.75
C SER A 167 -10.72 -18.81 7.22
N VAL A 168 -10.30 -17.96 8.17
CA VAL A 168 -10.58 -18.15 9.61
C VAL A 168 -12.08 -18.14 9.88
N GLY A 169 -12.82 -17.20 9.28
CA GLY A 169 -14.27 -17.12 9.38
C GLY A 169 -14.95 -18.40 8.91
N VAL A 170 -14.59 -18.87 7.71
CA VAL A 170 -15.12 -20.11 7.14
C VAL A 170 -14.82 -21.31 8.05
N LEU A 171 -13.59 -21.44 8.56
CA LEU A 171 -13.22 -22.52 9.48
C LEU A 171 -14.06 -22.48 10.77
N PHE A 172 -14.26 -21.29 11.33
CA PHE A 172 -15.10 -21.11 12.51
C PHE A 172 -16.57 -21.47 12.23
N SER A 173 -17.12 -21.03 11.10
CA SER A 173 -18.48 -21.38 10.68
C SER A 173 -18.68 -22.89 10.51
N ILE A 174 -17.68 -23.60 9.96
CA ILE A 174 -17.69 -25.07 9.87
C ILE A 174 -17.73 -25.70 11.28
N ILE A 175 -16.92 -25.21 12.22
CA ILE A 175 -16.91 -25.70 13.60
C ILE A 175 -18.26 -25.46 14.29
N CYS A 176 -18.84 -24.26 14.15
CA CYS A 176 -20.15 -23.94 14.74
C CYS A 176 -21.28 -24.79 14.14
N SER A 177 -21.24 -25.04 12.83
CA SER A 177 -22.19 -25.91 12.15
C SER A 177 -22.14 -27.35 12.70
N TYR A 178 -20.96 -27.86 13.06
CA TYR A 178 -20.82 -29.17 13.73
C TYR A 178 -21.56 -29.24 15.08
N PHE A 179 -21.62 -28.14 15.83
CA PHE A 179 -22.36 -28.03 17.08
C PHE A 179 -23.84 -27.65 16.89
N GLY A 180 -24.31 -27.54 15.64
CA GLY A 180 -25.70 -27.16 15.30
C GLY A 180 -25.99 -25.67 15.47
N TRP A 181 -24.97 -24.82 15.56
CA TRP A 181 -25.11 -23.37 15.68
C TRP A 181 -24.89 -22.71 14.31
N TYR A 182 -25.98 -22.34 13.64
CA TYR A 182 -25.93 -21.71 12.31
C TYR A 182 -25.95 -20.17 12.35
N TRP A 183 -26.41 -19.58 13.45
CA TRP A 183 -26.49 -18.13 13.62
C TRP A 183 -25.14 -17.39 13.74
N PRO A 184 -24.03 -17.98 14.25
CA PRO A 184 -22.75 -17.27 14.34
C PRO A 184 -22.13 -16.94 12.99
N ASP A 185 -22.43 -17.75 11.96
CA ASP A 185 -21.88 -17.59 10.61
C ASP A 185 -22.26 -16.23 9.98
N ILE A 186 -23.51 -15.80 10.14
CA ILE A 186 -24.00 -14.52 9.62
C ILE A 186 -23.29 -13.34 10.29
N ILE A 187 -23.10 -13.40 11.61
CA ILE A 187 -22.45 -12.31 12.37
C ILE A 187 -20.99 -12.19 11.94
N ILE A 188 -20.30 -13.32 11.83
CA ILE A 188 -18.89 -13.36 11.45
C ILE A 188 -18.71 -12.89 10.02
N GLY A 189 -19.55 -13.32 9.09
CA GLY A 189 -19.56 -12.83 7.71
C GLY A 189 -19.68 -11.31 7.63
N ILE A 190 -20.64 -10.72 8.37
CA ILE A 190 -20.82 -9.26 8.44
C ILE A 190 -19.56 -8.58 8.99
N CYS A 191 -18.97 -9.11 10.06
CA CYS A 191 -17.73 -8.57 10.62
C CYS A 191 -16.57 -8.59 9.61
N ILE A 192 -16.43 -9.67 8.85
CA ILE A 192 -15.39 -9.82 7.82
C ILE A 192 -15.62 -8.82 6.69
N ILE A 193 -16.85 -8.69 6.18
CA ILE A 193 -17.20 -7.71 5.14
C ILE A 193 -16.83 -6.29 5.59
N LEU A 194 -17.23 -5.89 6.80
CA LEU A 194 -16.91 -4.56 7.35
C LEU A 194 -15.40 -4.35 7.48
N PHE A 195 -14.67 -5.38 7.90
CA PHE A 195 -13.21 -5.35 8.00
C PHE A 195 -12.54 -5.18 6.63
N LEU A 196 -12.98 -5.93 5.60
CA LEU A 196 -12.46 -5.80 4.24
C LEU A 196 -12.72 -4.40 3.65
N ILE A 197 -13.93 -3.86 3.85
CA ILE A 197 -14.28 -2.49 3.43
C ILE A 197 -13.38 -1.47 4.13
N TYR A 198 -13.17 -1.61 5.44
CA TYR A 198 -12.28 -0.72 6.19
C TYR A 198 -10.85 -0.74 5.62
N MET A 199 -10.30 -1.93 5.36
CA MET A 199 -8.97 -2.09 4.77
C MET A 199 -8.88 -1.43 3.40
N ALA A 200 -9.87 -1.68 2.52
CA ALA A 200 -9.92 -1.05 1.20
C ALA A 200 -9.97 0.49 1.31
N VAL A 201 -10.87 1.05 2.12
CA VAL A 201 -10.97 2.51 2.28
C VAL A 201 -9.70 3.10 2.88
N SER A 202 -9.04 2.40 3.80
CA SER A 202 -7.78 2.85 4.40
C SER A 202 -6.67 2.97 3.36
N ILE A 203 -6.48 1.92 2.52
CA ILE A 203 -5.49 1.91 1.44
C ILE A 203 -5.81 2.99 0.40
N LEU A 204 -7.08 3.11 0.03
CA LEU A 204 -7.53 4.12 -0.93
C LEU A 204 -7.21 5.53 -0.44
N ARG A 205 -7.52 5.88 0.81
CA ARG A 205 -7.25 7.21 1.37
C ARG A 205 -5.76 7.53 1.35
N GLN A 206 -4.93 6.63 1.88
CA GLN A 206 -3.48 6.81 1.91
C GLN A 206 -2.90 7.08 0.51
N ASN A 207 -3.35 6.34 -0.50
CA ASN A 207 -2.83 6.49 -1.87
C ASN A 207 -3.50 7.64 -2.65
N LEU A 208 -4.70 8.07 -2.28
CA LEU A 208 -5.32 9.27 -2.85
C LEU A 208 -4.57 10.53 -2.39
N ASP A 209 -4.16 10.58 -1.13
CA ASP A 209 -3.35 11.68 -0.60
C ASP A 209 -2.02 11.82 -1.37
N ASP A 210 -1.35 10.69 -1.68
CA ASP A 210 -0.17 10.65 -2.55
C ASP A 210 -0.45 11.18 -3.98
N LEU A 211 -1.65 10.94 -4.52
CA LEU A 211 -2.03 11.42 -5.87
C LEU A 211 -2.38 12.90 -5.90
N LEU A 212 -3.03 13.39 -4.83
CA LEU A 212 -3.46 14.76 -4.64
C LEU A 212 -2.32 15.68 -4.16
N ASP A 213 -1.10 15.13 -4.05
CA ASP A 213 0.10 15.87 -3.64
C ASP A 213 -0.07 16.48 -2.23
N SER A 214 -0.57 15.69 -1.28
CA SER A 214 -0.72 16.10 0.12
C SER A 214 0.62 16.42 0.79
N SER A 215 0.66 17.49 1.58
CA SER A 215 1.86 17.94 2.32
C SER A 215 2.10 17.10 3.59
N PRO A 216 3.35 16.84 4.00
CA PRO A 216 3.66 16.24 5.29
C PRO A 216 3.20 17.10 6.47
N GLU A 217 2.70 16.46 7.54
CA GLU A 217 2.27 17.15 8.76
C GLU A 217 3.40 17.91 9.50
N MET A 218 4.67 17.56 9.23
CA MET A 218 5.84 18.15 9.93
C MET A 218 6.22 19.56 9.45
N GLN A 219 5.50 20.14 8.50
CA GLN A 219 5.86 21.39 7.81
C GLN A 219 6.24 22.51 8.79
N GLU A 220 5.43 22.77 9.80
CA GLU A 220 5.63 23.93 10.68
C GLU A 220 6.93 23.85 11.50
N GLN A 221 7.29 22.65 11.97
CA GLN A 221 8.51 22.46 12.76
C GLN A 221 9.77 22.67 11.92
N VAL A 222 9.78 22.12 10.70
CA VAL A 222 10.93 22.23 9.79
C VAL A 222 11.13 23.67 9.34
N LEU A 223 10.03 24.37 9.02
CA LEU A 223 10.09 25.78 8.62
C LEU A 223 10.68 26.65 9.72
N LYS A 224 10.25 26.46 10.97
CA LYS A 224 10.81 27.19 12.13
C LYS A 224 12.30 26.94 12.34
N GLU A 225 12.78 25.73 12.06
CA GLU A 225 14.22 25.42 12.17
C GLU A 225 15.02 26.09 11.05
N ILE A 226 14.52 26.07 9.82
CA ILE A 226 15.15 26.77 8.70
C ILE A 226 15.18 28.28 8.95
N GLU A 227 14.09 28.86 9.46
CA GLU A 227 14.01 30.28 9.85
C GLU A 227 14.95 30.65 11.00
N SER A 228 15.45 29.68 11.77
CA SER A 228 16.41 29.93 12.85
C SER A 228 17.85 30.12 12.35
N LEU A 229 18.12 29.83 11.06
CA LEU A 229 19.41 30.05 10.45
C LEU A 229 19.75 31.56 10.38
N PRO A 230 21.03 31.94 10.54
CA PRO A 230 21.43 33.33 10.39
C PRO A 230 21.14 33.83 8.97
N ASP A 231 20.74 35.10 8.87
CA ASP A 231 20.42 35.78 7.61
C ASP A 231 19.21 35.23 6.84
N VAL A 232 18.43 34.33 7.45
CA VAL A 232 17.10 33.90 6.98
C VAL A 232 16.04 34.69 7.75
N TYR A 233 15.22 35.48 7.04
CA TYR A 233 14.15 36.26 7.66
C TYR A 233 12.84 35.51 7.76
N ASN A 234 12.51 34.73 6.72
CA ASN A 234 11.25 33.99 6.65
C ASN A 234 11.32 32.92 5.55
N VAL A 235 10.55 31.85 5.73
CA VAL A 235 10.30 30.83 4.72
C VAL A 235 8.81 30.75 4.42
N HIS A 236 8.43 30.91 3.15
CA HIS A 236 7.04 30.94 2.73
C HIS A 236 6.82 30.15 1.42
N HIS A 237 5.56 30.05 0.98
CA HIS A 237 5.16 29.26 -0.18
C HIS A 237 5.67 27.80 -0.18
N PHE A 238 5.74 27.17 0.98
CA PHE A 238 6.12 25.77 1.08
C PHE A 238 5.10 24.86 0.40
N ARG A 239 5.58 24.05 -0.54
CA ARG A 239 4.82 23.03 -1.25
C ARG A 239 5.60 21.73 -1.22
N ALA A 240 4.89 20.63 -0.99
CA ALA A 240 5.44 19.29 -1.06
C ALA A 240 4.52 18.42 -1.90
N ARG A 241 5.12 17.47 -2.63
CA ARG A 241 4.38 16.48 -3.43
C ARG A 241 5.14 15.18 -3.56
N GLY A 242 4.43 14.08 -3.71
CA GLY A 242 5.04 12.76 -3.89
C GLY A 242 4.49 11.75 -2.90
N ASN A 243 5.31 10.75 -2.56
CA ASN A 243 4.94 9.65 -1.68
C ASN A 243 6.13 9.26 -0.77
N ALA A 244 5.95 8.19 0.03
CA ALA A 244 6.96 7.71 0.97
C ALA A 244 8.29 7.24 0.32
N ASN A 245 8.34 7.10 -1.01
CA ASN A 245 9.57 6.73 -1.71
C ASN A 245 10.28 7.92 -2.36
N TRP A 246 9.51 8.83 -2.98
CA TRP A 246 10.04 10.01 -3.63
C TRP A 246 9.15 11.21 -3.34
N MET A 247 9.75 12.29 -2.87
CA MET A 247 9.08 13.55 -2.58
C MET A 247 9.85 14.70 -3.23
N GLN A 248 9.11 15.65 -3.76
CA GLN A 248 9.65 16.95 -4.17
C GLN A 248 9.09 18.01 -3.23
N VAL A 249 9.97 18.88 -2.78
CA VAL A 249 9.64 20.02 -1.93
C VAL A 249 10.16 21.28 -2.58
N ASP A 250 9.34 22.32 -2.60
CA ASP A 250 9.75 23.64 -3.03
C ASP A 250 9.23 24.72 -2.08
N PHE A 251 10.06 25.73 -1.83
CA PHE A 251 9.72 26.84 -0.96
C PHE A 251 10.55 28.07 -1.29
N HIS A 252 10.09 29.22 -0.81
CA HIS A 252 10.76 30.50 -0.94
C HIS A 252 11.48 30.83 0.37
N MET A 253 12.70 31.34 0.27
CA MET A 253 13.54 31.67 1.41
C MET A 253 14.00 33.13 1.29
N LEU A 254 13.53 33.96 2.21
CA LEU A 254 13.88 35.38 2.28
C LEU A 254 15.20 35.56 3.01
N LEU A 255 16.20 36.09 2.31
CA LEU A 255 17.56 36.26 2.80
C LEU A 255 17.97 37.74 2.94
N THR A 256 19.00 38.03 3.74
CA THR A 256 19.61 39.37 3.81
C THR A 256 20.04 39.86 2.41
N PRO A 257 19.61 41.06 1.94
CA PRO A 257 19.87 41.54 0.58
C PRO A 257 21.35 41.68 0.18
N ASP A 258 22.23 41.93 1.16
CA ASP A 258 23.66 42.17 0.94
C ASP A 258 24.51 40.88 0.91
N LEU A 259 23.88 39.71 1.03
CA LEU A 259 24.57 38.41 0.94
C LEU A 259 25.18 38.20 -0.45
N SER A 260 26.40 37.66 -0.47
CA SER A 260 26.97 37.17 -1.72
C SER A 260 26.22 35.93 -2.21
N LEU A 261 26.23 35.69 -3.53
CA LEU A 261 25.62 34.50 -4.11
C LEU A 261 26.18 33.19 -3.52
N VAL A 262 27.45 33.19 -3.11
CA VAL A 262 28.11 32.03 -2.49
C VAL A 262 27.51 31.76 -1.10
N GLU A 263 27.36 32.79 -0.27
CA GLU A 263 26.77 32.65 1.07
C GLU A 263 25.29 32.24 1.00
N ALA A 264 24.54 32.83 0.06
CA ALA A 264 23.15 32.44 -0.20
C ALA A 264 23.03 30.98 -0.64
N HIS A 265 23.95 30.50 -1.48
CA HIS A 265 24.01 29.09 -1.90
C HIS A 265 24.35 28.15 -0.73
N GLU A 266 25.28 28.54 0.15
CA GLU A 266 25.61 27.77 1.36
C GLU A 266 24.43 27.69 2.35
N LEU A 267 23.69 28.79 2.54
CA LEU A 267 22.47 28.81 3.36
C LEU A 267 21.38 27.90 2.77
N SER A 268 21.20 27.94 1.45
CA SER A 268 20.28 27.05 0.74
C SER A 268 20.62 25.57 0.96
N HIS A 269 21.91 25.20 0.89
CA HIS A 269 22.32 23.83 1.21
C HIS A 269 22.07 23.43 2.66
N LYS A 270 22.30 24.34 3.63
CA LYS A 270 21.98 24.06 5.04
C LYS A 270 20.48 23.83 5.24
N ALA A 271 19.65 24.67 4.63
CA ALA A 271 18.19 24.52 4.68
C ALA A 271 17.73 23.21 4.03
N GLU A 272 18.32 22.84 2.89
CA GLU A 272 18.10 21.56 2.21
C GLU A 272 18.46 20.37 3.11
N ASP A 273 19.60 20.42 3.81
CA ASP A 273 20.05 19.36 4.72
C ASP A 273 19.12 19.21 5.93
N ILE A 274 18.71 20.32 6.57
CA ILE A 274 17.73 20.32 7.68
C ILE A 274 16.42 19.66 7.25
N LEU A 275 15.91 20.03 6.08
CA LEU A 275 14.68 19.48 5.52
C LEU A 275 14.80 17.97 5.26
N LYS A 276 15.92 17.53 4.66
CA LYS A 276 16.17 16.10 4.38
C LYS A 276 16.29 15.27 5.65
N ASP A 277 16.92 15.81 6.69
CA ASP A 277 17.07 15.11 7.97
C ASP A 277 15.71 14.89 8.64
N HIS A 278 14.84 15.91 8.64
CA HIS A 278 13.48 15.78 9.18
C HIS A 278 12.62 14.82 8.37
N LEU A 279 12.76 14.80 7.05
CA LEU A 279 11.96 13.95 6.16
C LEU A 279 12.51 12.53 5.99
N ARG A 280 13.66 12.18 6.59
CA ARG A 280 14.33 10.89 6.39
C ARG A 280 13.46 9.69 6.78
N ASP A 281 12.69 9.83 7.86
CA ASP A 281 11.77 8.78 8.32
C ASP A 281 10.49 8.73 7.48
N TYR A 282 10.08 9.85 6.90
CA TYR A 282 8.90 9.95 6.06
C TYR A 282 9.14 9.44 4.62
N CYS A 283 10.20 9.92 3.96
CA CYS A 283 10.49 9.65 2.56
C CYS A 283 11.90 9.06 2.36
N ASN A 284 12.06 8.13 1.44
CA ASN A 284 13.39 7.61 1.09
C ASN A 284 14.25 8.63 0.33
N HIS A 285 13.62 9.53 -0.43
CA HIS A 285 14.32 10.52 -1.24
C HIS A 285 13.54 11.82 -1.37
N VAL A 286 14.19 12.92 -1.02
CA VAL A 286 13.64 14.26 -1.14
C VAL A 286 14.46 15.06 -2.15
N ASP A 287 13.78 15.60 -3.15
CA ASP A 287 14.30 16.55 -4.13
C ASP A 287 13.81 17.96 -3.75
N VAL A 288 14.74 18.89 -3.53
CA VAL A 288 14.42 20.20 -2.95
C VAL A 288 14.76 21.31 -3.94
N THR A 289 13.80 22.21 -4.18
CA THR A 289 14.02 23.44 -4.95
C THR A 289 13.76 24.65 -4.07
N ILE A 290 14.79 25.44 -3.82
CA ILE A 290 14.69 26.65 -2.98
C ILE A 290 14.75 27.88 -3.87
N HIS A 291 13.70 28.68 -3.86
CA HIS A 291 13.69 30.01 -4.49
C HIS A 291 14.21 31.04 -3.50
N ILE A 292 15.34 31.68 -3.80
CA ILE A 292 15.96 32.67 -2.91
C ILE A 292 15.45 34.05 -3.31
N GLU A 293 14.93 34.78 -2.34
CA GLU A 293 14.41 36.13 -2.50
C GLU A 293 15.13 37.09 -1.52
N PRO A 294 15.42 38.33 -1.91
CA PRO A 294 15.93 39.34 -0.99
C PRO A 294 14.82 39.79 -0.05
N TYR A 295 15.13 39.97 1.24
CA TYR A 295 14.18 40.54 2.18
C TYR A 295 13.92 42.02 1.89
N GLU A 296 12.68 42.34 1.54
CA GLU A 296 12.18 43.70 1.41
C GLU A 296 11.14 43.97 2.51
N LYS A 297 11.18 45.13 3.18
CA LYS A 297 10.19 45.48 4.23
C LYS A 297 8.74 45.50 3.73
N GLU A 298 8.53 45.54 2.43
CA GLU A 298 7.21 45.51 1.77
C GLU A 298 6.75 44.07 1.43
N HIS A 299 7.61 43.05 1.58
CA HIS A 299 7.27 41.61 1.47
C HIS A 299 6.68 41.05 2.77
N VAL A 300 5.86 41.83 3.49
CA VAL A 300 5.02 41.30 4.57
C VAL A 300 3.74 40.79 3.89
N ASP A 301 3.64 39.46 3.78
CA ASP A 301 2.67 38.65 3.02
C ASP A 301 1.26 39.24 2.74
N PRO A 302 0.63 38.92 1.58
CA PRO A 302 -0.83 38.92 1.42
C PRO A 302 -1.54 37.78 2.18
#